data_AF-A0A2W6WH15-F1
#
_entry.id   AF-A0A2W6WH15-F1
#
_cell.length_a   1.000
_cell.length_b   1.000
_cell.length_c   1.000
_cell.angle_alpha   90.00
_cell.angle_beta   90.00
_cell.angle_gamma   90.00
#
_symmetry.space_group_name_H-M   'P 1'
#
loop_
_entity.id
_entity.type
_entity.pdbx_description
1 polymer ?
#
loop_
_entity_poly.entity_id
_entity_poly.type
_entity_poly.pdbx_seq_one_letter_code
_entity_poly.pdbx_strand_id
1 'polypeptide(L)'
;MTTKVADFALADGIDIDRLRSDYQRDGHVRIGPFLTDAAARTLAAHLDAREDWRIVLNSDEKLFEIDRPTAQSGPVGPKLRFWPG
;
A
#
# COMPACT_ATOMS: atom_id res chain seq x y z
N MET A 1 13.48 -21.79 2.13
CA MET A 1 12.98 -20.42 1.92
C MET A 1 14.18 -19.50 1.96
N THR A 2 14.72 -19.14 0.79
CA THR A 2 15.90 -18.27 0.67
C THR A 2 15.39 -16.85 0.58
N THR A 3 15.46 -16.09 1.67
CA THR A 3 15.03 -14.69 1.69
C THR A 3 15.95 -13.90 0.77
N LYS A 4 15.49 -13.59 -0.44
CA LYS A 4 16.16 -12.64 -1.32
C LYS A 4 16.09 -11.27 -0.62
N VAL A 5 17.24 -10.76 -0.17
CA VAL A 5 17.34 -9.38 0.32
C VAL A 5 16.99 -8.49 -0.87
N ALA A 6 15.79 -7.94 -0.88
CA ALA A 6 15.43 -6.94 -1.85
C ALA A 6 16.09 -5.64 -1.41
N ASP A 7 16.92 -5.05 -2.28
CA ASP A 7 17.55 -3.76 -2.05
C ASP A 7 16.48 -2.66 -2.10
N PHE A 8 15.77 -2.50 -0.99
CA PHE A 8 14.83 -1.40 -0.79
C PHE A 8 15.63 -0.16 -0.38
N ALA A 9 15.56 0.88 -1.20
CA ALA A 9 16.25 2.15 -0.97
C ALA A 9 15.27 3.32 -1.03
N LEU A 10 15.48 4.30 -0.15
CA LEU A 10 14.80 5.59 -0.22
C LEU A 10 15.24 6.34 -1.48
N ALA A 11 14.37 7.20 -1.98
CA ALA A 11 14.74 8.07 -3.10
C ALA A 11 15.89 9.00 -2.69
N ASP A 12 16.80 9.23 -3.63
CA ASP A 12 17.83 10.25 -3.47
C ASP A 12 17.20 11.65 -3.47
N GLY A 13 17.79 12.58 -2.72
CA GLY A 13 17.38 13.98 -2.73
C GLY A 13 16.14 14.32 -1.89
N ILE A 14 15.75 13.47 -0.93
CA ILE A 14 14.74 13.82 0.07
C ILE A 14 15.29 14.94 0.96
N ASP A 15 14.72 16.15 0.83
CA ASP A 15 15.07 17.31 1.63
C ASP A 15 14.38 17.27 3.01
N ILE A 16 15.11 16.73 3.99
CA ILE A 16 14.61 16.52 5.35
C ILE A 16 14.29 17.84 6.07
N ASP A 17 15.09 18.89 5.83
CA ASP A 17 14.92 20.17 6.52
C ASP A 17 13.68 20.89 6.01
N ARG A 18 13.44 20.88 4.69
CA ARG A 18 12.20 21.40 4.12
C ARG A 18 10.98 20.63 4.64
N LEU A 19 11.03 19.30 4.64
CA LEU A 19 9.93 18.47 5.15
C LEU A 19 9.65 18.71 6.62
N ARG A 20 10.68 18.94 7.44
CA ARG A 20 10.50 19.30 8.85
C ARG A 20 9.77 20.63 8.99
N SER A 21 10.16 21.64 8.21
CA SER A 21 9.50 22.95 8.24
C SER A 21 8.05 22.87 7.79
N ASP A 22 7.77 22.11 6.71
CA ASP A 22 6.41 21.92 6.20
C ASP A 22 5.55 21.19 7.25
N TYR A 23 6.11 20.17 7.93
CA TYR A 23 5.39 19.44 8.97
C TYR A 23 5.07 20.33 10.17
N GLN A 24 6.00 21.17 10.62
CA GLN A 24 5.77 22.10 11.73
C GLN A 24 4.67 23.10 11.42
N ARG A 25 4.52 23.50 10.15
CA ARG A 25 3.51 24.45 9.69
C ARG A 25 2.14 23.79 9.49
N ASP A 26 2.11 22.66 8.81
CA ASP A 26 0.88 22.06 8.26
C ASP A 26 0.40 20.83 9.07
N GLY A 27 1.21 20.34 10.00
CA GLY A 27 0.95 19.13 10.81
C GLY A 27 1.04 17.81 10.02
N HIS A 28 1.29 17.89 8.72
CA HIS A 28 1.46 16.76 7.81
C HIS A 28 2.32 17.16 6.62
N VAL A 29 2.97 16.19 5.97
CA VAL A 29 3.73 16.39 4.74
C VAL A 29 3.53 15.26 3.75
N ARG A 30 3.70 15.57 2.48
CA ARG A 30 3.78 14.57 1.40
C ARG A 30 5.21 14.49 0.91
N ILE A 31 5.81 13.30 1.04
CA ILE A 31 7.17 13.02 0.55
C ILE A 31 7.06 12.34 -0.81
N GLY A 32 7.66 12.94 -1.83
CA GLY A 32 7.66 12.38 -3.19
C GLY A 32 8.88 12.82 -4.00
N PRO A 33 9.60 11.90 -4.65
CA PRO A 33 9.50 10.42 -4.51
C PRO A 33 10.00 9.93 -3.15
N PHE A 34 9.41 8.84 -2.60
CA PHE A 34 9.82 8.25 -1.32
C PHE A 34 10.80 7.07 -1.49
N LEU A 35 10.59 6.25 -2.51
CA LEU A 35 11.47 5.16 -2.91
C LEU A 35 12.12 5.50 -4.26
N THR A 36 13.28 4.92 -4.53
CA THR A 36 13.78 4.88 -5.91
C THR A 36 12.80 4.11 -6.80
N ASP A 37 12.78 4.41 -8.09
CA ASP A 37 11.92 3.70 -9.05
C ASP A 37 12.18 2.18 -9.05
N ALA A 38 13.45 1.77 -8.92
CA ALA A 38 13.83 0.36 -8.87
C ALA A 38 13.29 -0.33 -7.60
N ALA A 39 13.41 0.33 -6.44
CA ALA A 39 12.89 -0.18 -5.18
C ALA A 39 11.35 -0.24 -5.21
N ALA A 40 10.68 0.78 -5.76
CA ALA A 40 9.22 0.81 -5.89
C ALA A 40 8.69 -0.35 -6.74
N ARG A 41 9.31 -0.63 -7.90
CA ARG A 41 8.94 -1.77 -8.75
C ARG A 41 9.21 -3.11 -8.09
N THR A 42 10.33 -3.24 -7.39
CA THR A 42 10.70 -4.46 -6.67
C THR A 42 9.71 -4.74 -5.54
N LEU A 43 9.33 -3.70 -4.78
CA LEU A 43 8.33 -3.83 -3.73
C LEU A 43 6.96 -4.21 -4.31
N ALA A 44 6.53 -3.55 -5.38
CA ALA A 44 5.27 -3.88 -6.04
C ALA A 44 5.23 -5.36 -6.47
N ALA A 45 6.28 -5.86 -7.12
CA ALA A 45 6.37 -7.27 -7.52
C ALA A 45 6.40 -8.23 -6.32
N HIS A 46 7.10 -7.86 -5.24
CA HIS A 46 7.13 -8.67 -4.02
C HIS A 46 5.76 -8.75 -3.33
N LEU A 47 5.03 -7.63 -3.27
CA LEU A 47 3.70 -7.57 -2.69
C LEU A 47 2.66 -8.31 -3.54
N ASP A 48 2.77 -8.25 -4.87
CA ASP A 48 1.88 -8.96 -5.78
C ASP A 48 2.01 -10.48 -5.66
N ALA A 49 3.25 -10.99 -5.58
CA ALA A 49 3.56 -12.41 -5.47
C ALA A 49 3.16 -13.06 -4.12
N ARG A 50 2.71 -12.27 -3.13
CA ARG A 50 2.29 -12.79 -1.83
C ARG A 50 0.86 -13.32 -1.89
N GLU A 51 0.68 -14.58 -1.56
CA GLU A 51 -0.64 -15.25 -1.52
C GLU A 51 -1.29 -15.19 -0.13
N ASP A 52 -0.53 -14.82 0.90
CA ASP A 52 -0.95 -14.81 2.30
C ASP A 52 -1.75 -13.56 2.71
N TRP A 53 -2.20 -12.77 1.72
CA TRP A 53 -2.97 -11.56 1.96
C TRP A 53 -4.43 -11.90 2.23
N ARG A 54 -4.96 -11.34 3.31
CA ARG A 54 -6.38 -11.40 3.64
C ARG A 54 -7.02 -10.05 3.42
N ILE A 55 -8.16 -10.06 2.74
CA ILE A 55 -9.03 -8.90 2.65
C ILE A 55 -9.84 -8.86 3.94
N VAL A 56 -9.65 -7.81 4.72
CA VAL A 56 -10.38 -7.58 5.95
C VAL A 56 -11.47 -6.55 5.67
N LEU A 57 -12.72 -6.99 5.61
CA LEU A 57 -13.88 -6.10 5.52
C LEU A 57 -14.37 -5.80 6.93
N ASN A 58 -14.28 -4.52 7.31
CA ASN A 58 -14.87 -4.03 8.54
C ASN A 58 -16.27 -3.50 8.24
N SER A 59 -17.30 -4.13 8.78
CA SER A 59 -18.69 -3.68 8.70
C SER A 59 -19.28 -3.61 10.10
N ASP A 60 -19.10 -2.46 10.76
CA ASP A 60 -19.56 -2.04 12.09
C ASP A 60 -19.54 -3.12 13.20
N GLU A 61 -20.37 -4.16 13.12
CA GLU A 61 -20.44 -5.26 14.09
C GLU A 61 -19.61 -6.50 13.72
N LYS A 62 -19.11 -6.63 12.48
CA LYS A 62 -18.41 -7.85 12.04
C LYS A 62 -17.18 -7.58 11.17
N LEU A 63 -16.13 -8.34 11.49
CA LEU A 63 -14.92 -8.45 10.70
C LEU A 63 -15.03 -9.70 9.82
N PHE A 64 -14.94 -9.52 8.49
CA PHE A 64 -14.88 -10.64 7.55
C PHE A 64 -13.47 -10.72 6.97
N GLU A 65 -12.83 -11.87 7.10
CA GLU A 65 -11.56 -12.18 6.44
C GLU A 65 -11.82 -13.02 5.19
N ILE A 66 -11.38 -12.55 4.03
CA ILE A 66 -11.52 -13.24 2.75
C ILE A 66 -10.13 -13.47 2.16
N ASP A 67 -9.80 -14.71 1.83
CA ASP A 67 -8.55 -15.04 1.14
C ASP A 67 -8.60 -14.60 -0.34
N ARG A 68 -7.46 -14.15 -0.88
CA ARG A 68 -7.34 -13.64 -2.26
C ARG A 68 -7.88 -14.59 -3.35
N PRO A 69 -7.68 -15.92 -3.31
CA PRO A 69 -8.25 -16.84 -4.31
C PRO A 69 -9.78 -16.84 -4.33
N THR A 70 -10.41 -16.64 -3.18
CA THR A 70 -11.86 -16.58 -3.00
C THR A 70 -12.43 -15.27 -3.56
N ALA A 71 -11.70 -14.16 -3.42
CA ALA A 71 -12.08 -12.86 -3.97
C ALA A 71 -12.06 -12.82 -5.50
N GLN A 72 -11.21 -13.62 -6.15
CA GLN A 72 -11.14 -13.72 -7.62
C GLN A 72 -12.22 -14.64 -8.23
N SER A 73 -12.89 -15.46 -7.40
CA SER A 73 -13.81 -16.52 -7.86
C SER A 73 -15.30 -16.29 -7.53
N GLY A 74 -15.66 -15.15 -6.91
CA GLY A 74 -17.02 -14.82 -6.45
C GLY A 74 -17.85 -13.99 -7.45
N PRO A 75 -19.20 -14.07 -7.40
CA PRO A 75 -20.09 -13.69 -8.52
C PRO A 75 -20.19 -12.19 -8.75
N VAL A 76 -20.54 -11.82 -9.98
CA VAL A 76 -21.00 -10.47 -10.36
C VAL A 76 -22.19 -10.07 -9.48
N GLY A 77 -21.98 -9.16 -8.52
CA GLY A 77 -23.08 -8.51 -7.80
C GLY A 77 -22.63 -7.66 -6.60
N PRO A 78 -23.47 -6.72 -6.14
CA PRO A 78 -23.99 -5.62 -6.93
C PRO A 78 -22.89 -4.57 -7.19
N LYS A 79 -23.05 -3.76 -8.22
CA LYS A 79 -22.25 -2.55 -8.47
C LYS A 79 -22.20 -1.72 -7.17
N LEU A 80 -21.08 -1.76 -6.45
CA LEU A 80 -20.79 -0.79 -5.40
C LEU A 80 -20.71 0.57 -6.10
N ARG A 81 -21.76 1.37 -5.93
CA ARG A 81 -21.68 2.80 -6.25
C ARG A 81 -20.63 3.35 -5.31
N PHE A 82 -19.45 3.62 -5.85
CA PHE A 82 -18.47 4.49 -5.21
C PHE A 82 -19.19 5.80 -4.84
N TRP A 83 -19.20 6.11 -3.55
CA TRP A 83 -19.66 7.40 -3.05
C TRP A 83 -18.64 8.46 -3.47
N PRO A 84 -19.06 9.56 -4.11
CA PRO A 84 -18.21 10.71 -4.39
C PRO A 84 -18.17 11.59 -3.14
N GLY A 85 -16.98 11.72 -2.56
CA GLY A 85 -16.66 12.73 -1.57
C GLY A 85 -15.46 13.51 -2.07
#